data_AF-A0A3M1ZE12-F1
#
_entry.id   AF-A0A3M1ZE12-F1
#
_cell.length_a   1.000
_cell.length_b   1.000
_cell.length_c   1.000
_cell.angle_alpha   90.00
_cell.angle_beta   90.00
_cell.angle_gamma   90.00
#
_symmetry.space_group_name_H-M   'P 1'
#
loop_
_entity.id
_entity.type
_entity.pdbx_description
1 polymer ?
#
loop_
_entity_poly.entity_id
_entity_poly.type
_entity_poly.pdbx_seq_one_letter_code
_entity_poly.pdbx_strand_id
1 'polypeptide(L)'
;MRRFLIILVWLVLVTSIGLFVMTLFVPDLLKPFNSLLCAEGTSIDTNSYQSGPGETSIDFVCRDVDGIIVEYVSGKLMVPFFAVMFGGAVLLVILSAFGKRRSPSVAQQVISSVKQAKSPYNDDPELLSEKLQQLQSALDMGLITQEEYERKRREIIDSF
;
A
#
# COMPACT_ATOMS: atom_id res chain seq x y z
N MET A 1 -12.51 -10.81 2.27
CA MET A 1 -11.76 -9.71 1.59
C MET A 1 -12.60 -8.44 1.36
N ARG A 2 -13.82 -8.51 0.82
CA ARG A 2 -14.63 -7.31 0.50
C ARG A 2 -14.85 -6.34 1.68
N ARG A 3 -15.12 -6.85 2.88
CA ARG A 3 -15.29 -6.02 4.10
C ARG A 3 -14.00 -5.30 4.52
N PHE A 4 -12.84 -5.91 4.30
CA PHE A 4 -11.55 -5.33 4.66
C PHE A 4 -11.19 -4.14 3.75
N LEU A 5 -11.52 -4.25 2.46
CA LEU A 5 -11.32 -3.17 1.50
C LEU A 5 -12.19 -1.94 1.83
N ILE A 6 -13.45 -2.16 2.22
CA ILE A 6 -14.36 -1.08 2.61
C ILE A 6 -13.83 -0.31 3.82
N ILE A 7 -13.36 -1.04 4.85
CA ILE A 7 -12.78 -0.43 6.06
C ILE A 7 -11.53 0.38 5.71
N LEU A 8 -10.67 -0.15 4.85
CA LEU A 8 -9.43 0.51 4.47
C LEU A 8 -9.68 1.79 3.67
N VAL A 9 -10.63 1.75 2.72
CA VAL A 9 -11.07 2.95 1.99
C VAL A 9 -11.64 3.99 2.95
N TRP A 10 -12.50 3.58 3.89
CA TRP A 10 -13.06 4.50 4.90
C TRP A 10 -11.96 5.13 5.76
N LEU A 11 -10.97 4.36 6.17
CA LEU A 11 -9.87 4.83 7.01
C LEU A 11 -8.99 5.84 6.25
N VAL A 12 -8.69 5.58 4.98
CA VAL A 12 -7.98 6.55 4.11
C VAL A 12 -8.78 7.83 3.93
N LEU A 13 -10.09 7.72 3.75
CA LEU A 13 -10.97 8.87 3.53
C LEU A 13 -11.09 9.73 4.80
N VAL A 14 -11.27 9.11 5.97
CA VAL A 14 -11.31 9.81 7.26
C VAL A 14 -9.97 10.46 7.59
N THR A 15 -8.86 9.77 7.36
CA THR A 15 -7.53 10.33 7.61
C THR A 15 -7.22 11.49 6.68
N SER A 16 -7.58 11.41 5.40
CA SER A 16 -7.42 12.53 4.46
C SER A 16 -8.25 13.74 4.86
N ILE A 17 -9.51 13.55 5.27
CA ILE A 17 -10.36 14.65 5.76
C ILE A 17 -9.79 15.24 7.04
N GLY A 18 -9.38 14.39 8.00
CA GLY A 18 -8.80 14.82 9.26
C GLY A 18 -7.51 15.64 9.06
N LEU A 19 -6.66 15.22 8.12
CA LEU A 19 -5.44 15.95 7.77
C LEU A 19 -5.77 17.32 7.16
N PHE A 20 -6.74 17.37 6.24
CA PHE A 20 -7.17 18.62 5.62
C PHE A 20 -7.75 19.60 6.65
N VAL A 21 -8.62 19.12 7.52
CA VAL A 21 -9.17 19.92 8.63
C VAL A 21 -8.05 20.40 9.55
N MET A 22 -7.12 19.53 9.94
CA MET A 22 -5.96 19.93 10.76
C MET A 22 -5.13 21.04 10.12
N THR A 23 -4.89 20.98 8.80
CA THR A 23 -4.14 22.04 8.10
C THR A 23 -4.86 23.39 8.09
N LEU A 24 -6.20 23.40 8.16
CA LEU A 24 -6.97 24.64 8.25
C LEU A 24 -6.89 25.29 9.64
N PHE A 25 -6.79 24.48 10.69
CA PHE A 25 -6.82 24.98 12.08
C PHE A 25 -5.43 25.18 12.70
N VAL A 26 -4.39 24.54 12.15
CA VAL A 26 -3.03 24.61 12.68
C VAL A 26 -2.06 25.05 11.57
N PRO A 27 -1.98 26.36 11.28
CA PRO A 27 -1.10 26.89 10.23
C PRO A 27 0.38 26.59 10.50
N ASP A 28 0.74 26.33 11.76
CA ASP A 28 2.10 25.94 12.16
C ASP A 28 2.60 24.64 11.50
N LEU A 29 1.69 23.75 11.06
CA LEU A 29 2.06 22.54 10.34
C LEU A 29 2.64 22.81 8.95
N LEU A 30 2.48 24.02 8.41
CA LEU A 30 3.03 24.42 7.12
C LEU A 30 4.49 24.92 7.21
N LYS A 31 4.99 25.22 8.42
CA LYS A 31 6.38 25.65 8.66
C LYS A 31 7.46 24.82 7.96
N PRO A 32 7.42 23.46 7.97
CA PRO A 32 8.43 22.67 7.26
C PRO A 32 8.38 22.83 5.73
N PHE A 33 7.26 23.30 5.17
CA PHE A 33 7.11 23.56 3.74
C PHE A 33 7.52 24.98 3.34
N ASN A 34 7.91 25.84 4.30
CA ASN A 34 8.33 27.22 4.02
C ASN A 34 9.45 27.26 2.97
N SER A 35 10.46 26.39 3.08
CA SER A 35 11.58 26.30 2.13
C SER A 35 11.17 25.82 0.74
N LEU A 36 9.97 25.25 0.59
CA LEU A 36 9.47 24.69 -0.66
C LEU A 36 8.52 25.65 -1.36
N LEU A 37 7.87 26.53 -0.59
CA LEU A 37 6.89 27.50 -1.06
C LEU A 37 7.50 28.88 -1.30
N CYS A 38 8.57 29.24 -0.59
CA CYS A 38 9.26 30.50 -0.78
C CYS A 38 10.77 30.28 -0.98
N ALA A 39 11.44 31.19 -1.67
CA ALA A 39 12.88 31.15 -1.91
C ALA A 39 13.69 31.24 -0.60
N GLU A 40 14.91 30.70 -0.59
CA GLU A 40 15.83 30.80 0.55
C GLU A 40 15.99 32.27 1.00
N GLY A 41 15.82 32.51 2.30
CA GLY A 41 15.91 33.85 2.90
C GLY A 41 14.57 34.58 3.09
N THR A 42 13.46 34.04 2.58
CA THR A 42 12.13 34.64 2.75
C THR A 42 11.28 33.88 3.77
N SER A 43 10.35 34.58 4.42
CA SER A 43 9.41 34.00 5.40
C SER A 43 7.97 34.10 4.92
N ILE A 44 7.18 33.05 5.14
CA ILE A 44 5.74 33.07 4.90
C ILE A 44 5.06 33.89 5.99
N ASP A 45 4.29 34.88 5.57
CA ASP A 45 3.36 35.61 6.40
C ASP A 45 1.92 35.27 5.98
N THR A 46 1.05 35.08 6.96
CA THR A 46 -0.36 34.72 6.72
C THR A 46 -1.21 35.94 7.02
N ASN A 47 -1.73 36.57 5.98
CA ASN A 47 -2.63 37.69 6.15
C ASN A 47 -4.08 37.23 5.97
N SER A 48 -4.92 37.56 6.94
CA SER A 48 -6.36 37.33 6.88
C SER A 48 -7.05 38.66 6.61
N TYR A 49 -7.80 38.74 5.51
CA TYR A 49 -8.59 39.91 5.17
C TYR A 49 -10.05 39.52 4.93
N GLN A 50 -10.98 40.33 5.44
CA GLN A 50 -12.39 40.19 5.10
C GLN A 50 -12.63 40.84 3.73
N SER A 51 -12.92 40.02 2.71
CA SER A 51 -13.25 40.53 1.36
C SER A 51 -14.73 40.93 1.24
N GLY A 52 -15.57 40.53 2.20
CA GLY A 52 -16.99 40.87 2.23
C GLY A 52 -17.67 40.43 3.52
N PRO A 53 -18.97 40.76 3.70
CA PRO A 53 -19.73 40.35 4.87
C PRO A 53 -19.82 38.82 4.96
N GLY A 54 -19.05 38.25 5.88
CA GLY A 54 -18.97 36.81 6.12
C GLY A 54 -17.93 36.05 5.29
N GLU A 55 -17.14 36.72 4.47
CA GLU A 55 -16.12 36.08 3.61
C GLU A 55 -14.72 36.44 4.11
N THR A 56 -14.05 35.49 4.74
CA THR A 56 -12.65 35.60 5.16
C THR A 56 -11.76 34.95 4.10
N SER A 57 -10.92 35.74 3.43
CA SER A 57 -9.85 35.21 2.57
C SER A 57 -8.55 35.14 3.36
N ILE A 58 -7.83 34.05 3.18
CA ILE A 58 -6.51 33.83 3.79
C ILE A 58 -5.50 33.82 2.63
N ASP A 59 -4.61 34.81 2.63
CA ASP A 59 -3.55 34.93 1.63
C ASP A 59 -2.20 34.58 2.25
N PHE A 60 -1.44 33.74 1.57
CA PHE A 60 -0.08 33.37 1.94
C PHE A 60 0.89 34.19 1.10
N VAL A 61 1.72 34.98 1.77
CA VAL A 61 2.63 35.92 1.10
C VAL A 61 4.06 35.65 1.55
N CYS A 62 4.98 35.53 0.61
CA CYS A 62 6.41 35.45 0.92
C CYS A 62 6.94 36.89 1.11
N ARG A 63 7.51 37.18 2.29
CA ARG A 63 8.22 38.44 2.55
C ARG A 63 9.72 38.20 2.67
N ASP A 64 10.48 39.13 2.11
CA ASP A 64 11.93 39.20 2.30
C ASP A 64 12.28 39.76 3.71
N VAL A 65 13.55 39.74 4.08
CA VAL A 65 14.08 40.29 5.34
C VAL A 65 13.74 41.76 5.55
N ASP A 66 13.54 42.50 4.46
CA ASP A 66 13.13 43.91 4.47
C ASP A 66 11.60 44.10 4.57
N GLY A 67 10.84 43.01 4.65
CA GLY A 67 9.37 43.03 4.76
C GLY A 67 8.63 43.31 3.45
N ILE A 68 9.35 43.36 2.31
CA ILE A 68 8.79 43.56 0.98
C ILE A 68 8.13 42.26 0.50
N ILE A 69 6.94 42.39 -0.08
CA ILE A 69 6.20 41.30 -0.69
C ILE A 69 6.86 40.96 -2.03
N VAL A 70 7.45 39.78 -2.12
CA VAL A 70 8.13 39.30 -3.34
C VAL A 70 7.23 38.43 -4.20
N GLU A 71 6.36 37.61 -3.58
CA GLU A 71 5.53 36.68 -4.34
C GLU A 71 4.21 36.34 -3.63
N TYR A 72 3.13 36.24 -4.41
CA TYR A 72 1.82 35.78 -3.95
C TYR A 72 1.67 34.30 -4.25
N VAL A 73 1.64 33.48 -3.20
CA VAL A 73 1.41 32.04 -3.34
C VAL A 73 -0.09 31.82 -3.42
N SER A 74 -0.65 31.95 -4.63
CA SER A 74 -2.07 31.69 -4.86
C SER A 74 -2.38 30.21 -4.57
N GLY A 75 -3.38 29.96 -3.71
CA GLY A 75 -3.84 28.61 -3.33
C GLY A 75 -4.17 27.67 -4.50
N LYS A 76 -4.28 28.19 -5.74
CA LYS A 76 -4.39 27.39 -6.96
C LYS A 76 -3.21 26.44 -7.19
N LEU A 77 -2.02 26.74 -6.68
CA LEU A 77 -0.84 25.88 -6.79
C LEU A 77 -0.83 24.70 -5.80
N MET A 78 -1.53 24.83 -4.66
CA MET A 78 -1.63 23.77 -3.64
C MET A 78 -2.52 22.61 -4.10
N VAL A 79 -3.62 22.91 -4.80
CA VAL A 79 -4.60 21.91 -5.27
C VAL A 79 -3.97 20.77 -6.10
N PRO A 80 -3.16 21.05 -7.15
CA PRO A 80 -2.55 19.97 -7.94
C PRO A 80 -1.53 19.17 -7.12
N PHE A 81 -0.82 19.78 -6.18
CA PHE A 81 0.16 19.09 -5.33
C PHE A 81 -0.51 18.04 -4.45
N PHE A 82 -1.62 18.41 -3.79
CA PHE A 82 -2.42 17.48 -3.01
C PHE A 82 -3.08 16.41 -3.88
N ALA A 83 -3.58 16.76 -5.07
CA ALA A 83 -4.17 15.79 -5.99
C ALA A 83 -3.16 14.71 -6.42
N VAL A 84 -1.90 15.09 -6.68
CA VAL A 84 -0.84 14.14 -7.05
C VAL A 84 -0.42 13.28 -5.86
N MET A 85 -0.18 13.88 -4.69
CA MET A 85 0.24 13.15 -3.49
C MET A 85 -0.82 12.16 -3.01
N PHE A 86 -2.05 12.63 -2.84
CA PHE A 86 -3.15 11.76 -2.38
C PHE A 86 -3.61 10.81 -3.49
N GLY A 87 -3.65 11.27 -4.75
CA GLY A 87 -3.97 10.42 -5.89
C GLY A 87 -2.99 9.27 -6.06
N GLY A 88 -1.69 9.52 -5.89
CA GLY A 88 -0.65 8.50 -5.94
C GLY A 88 -0.77 7.47 -4.81
N ALA A 89 -1.01 7.92 -3.58
CA ALA A 89 -1.20 7.02 -2.44
C ALA A 89 -2.45 6.14 -2.61
N VAL A 90 -3.58 6.73 -3.03
CA VAL A 90 -4.81 5.99 -3.32
C VAL A 90 -4.60 4.98 -4.45
N LEU A 91 -3.91 5.38 -5.53
CA LEU A 91 -3.61 4.48 -6.65
C LEU A 91 -2.75 3.29 -6.20
N LEU A 92 -1.73 3.52 -5.37
CA LEU A 92 -0.90 2.44 -4.81
C LEU A 92 -1.71 1.48 -3.93
N VAL A 93 -2.65 2.00 -3.13
CA VAL A 93 -3.57 1.16 -2.33
C VAL A 93 -4.47 0.32 -3.25
N ILE A 94 -4.98 0.90 -4.33
CA ILE A 94 -5.78 0.17 -5.32
C ILE A 94 -4.92 -0.91 -5.99
N LEU A 95 -3.73 -0.56 -6.49
CA LEU A 95 -2.82 -1.50 -7.15
C LEU A 95 -2.39 -2.63 -6.23
N SER A 96 -2.12 -2.37 -4.95
CA SER A 96 -1.79 -3.42 -3.97
C SER A 96 -3.00 -4.31 -3.63
N ALA A 97 -4.21 -3.77 -3.63
CA ALA A 97 -5.43 -4.54 -3.45
C ALA A 97 -5.75 -5.45 -4.64
N PHE A 98 -5.48 -5.00 -5.88
CA PHE A 98 -5.72 -5.78 -7.09
C PHE A 98 -4.56 -6.73 -7.45
N GLY A 99 -3.31 -6.33 -7.22
CA GLY A 99 -2.10 -7.10 -7.52
C GLY A 99 -1.92 -8.35 -6.65
N LYS A 100 -2.63 -8.45 -5.52
CA LYS A 100 -2.61 -9.64 -4.65
C LYS A 100 -3.63 -10.72 -5.06
N ARG A 101 -4.19 -10.66 -6.26
CA ARG A 101 -4.68 -11.87 -6.94
C ARG A 101 -3.48 -12.69 -7.38
N ARG A 102 -2.77 -13.30 -6.41
CA ARG A 102 -1.99 -14.49 -6.71
C ARG A 102 -2.97 -15.45 -7.35
N SER A 103 -2.74 -15.76 -8.63
CA SER A 103 -3.33 -16.92 -9.27
C SER A 103 -3.21 -18.05 -8.24
N PRO A 104 -4.31 -18.65 -7.76
CA PRO A 104 -4.20 -19.73 -6.80
C PRO A 104 -3.28 -20.75 -7.45
N SER A 105 -2.09 -20.94 -6.88
CA SER A 105 -1.20 -21.96 -7.41
C SER A 105 -2.01 -23.25 -7.33
N VAL A 106 -2.10 -23.97 -8.44
CA VAL A 106 -2.84 -25.22 -8.54
C VAL A 106 -2.44 -26.18 -7.41
N ALA A 107 -1.20 -26.05 -6.91
CA ALA A 107 -0.69 -26.76 -5.74
C ALA A 107 -1.50 -26.54 -4.43
N GLN A 108 -2.07 -25.37 -4.18
CA GLN A 108 -2.77 -25.11 -2.91
C GLN A 108 -4.18 -25.72 -2.87
N GLN A 109 -4.81 -25.92 -4.03
CA GLN A 109 -6.14 -26.51 -4.11
C GLN A 109 -6.11 -28.03 -3.91
N VAL A 110 -4.98 -28.70 -4.20
CA VAL A 110 -4.79 -30.13 -3.91
C VAL A 110 -4.54 -30.37 -2.43
N ILE A 111 -3.83 -29.46 -1.74
CA ILE A 111 -3.44 -29.66 -0.33
C ILE A 111 -4.62 -29.49 0.65
N SER A 112 -5.61 -28.65 0.33
CA SER A 112 -6.80 -28.47 1.18
C SER A 112 -7.79 -29.65 1.13
N SER A 113 -7.77 -30.47 0.07
CA SER A 113 -8.57 -31.71 0.01
C SER A 113 -7.94 -32.88 0.75
N VAL A 114 -6.65 -32.81 1.12
CA VAL A 114 -5.94 -33.92 1.79
C VAL A 114 -6.14 -33.93 3.31
N LYS A 115 -6.46 -32.79 3.95
CA LYS A 115 -6.58 -32.72 5.43
C LYS A 115 -7.85 -33.33 6.04
N GLN A 116 -8.81 -33.81 5.24
CA GLN A 116 -10.00 -34.52 5.75
C GLN A 116 -10.05 -36.01 5.43
N ALA A 117 -9.08 -36.55 4.69
CA ALA A 117 -8.93 -37.98 4.55
C ALA A 117 -7.91 -38.46 5.59
N LYS A 118 -8.42 -38.91 6.75
CA LYS A 118 -7.73 -39.95 7.51
C LYS A 118 -7.65 -41.15 6.55
N SER A 119 -6.55 -41.22 5.80
CA SER A 119 -6.37 -42.20 4.73
C SER A 119 -6.43 -43.59 5.36
N PRO A 120 -7.32 -44.48 4.91
CA PRO A 120 -7.08 -45.90 5.08
C PRO A 120 -5.74 -46.19 4.38
N TYR A 121 -4.83 -46.78 5.13
CA TYR A 121 -3.54 -47.25 4.67
C TYR A 121 -3.82 -48.38 3.67
N ASN A 122 -3.73 -48.08 2.37
CA ASN A 122 -3.74 -49.09 1.32
C ASN A 122 -2.28 -49.21 0.87
N ASP A 123 -1.68 -50.36 1.19
CA ASP A 123 -0.35 -50.81 0.75
C ASP A 123 -0.31 -51.11 -0.75
N ASP A 124 -0.73 -50.16 -1.59
CA ASP A 124 -0.65 -50.32 -3.04
C ASP A 124 0.71 -49.84 -3.55
N PRO A 125 1.59 -50.74 -4.04
CA PRO A 125 2.94 -50.38 -4.49
C PRO A 125 2.94 -49.44 -5.69
N GLU A 126 1.85 -49.41 -6.47
CA GLU A 126 1.69 -48.49 -7.60
C GLU A 126 1.59 -47.02 -7.14
N LEU A 127 0.98 -46.78 -5.98
CA LEU A 127 0.76 -45.44 -5.44
C LEU A 127 2.07 -44.81 -4.92
N LEU A 128 2.98 -45.64 -4.40
CA LEU A 128 4.33 -45.22 -4.01
C LEU A 128 5.14 -44.76 -5.22
N SER A 129 5.12 -45.54 -6.30
CA SER A 129 5.80 -45.22 -7.56
C SER A 129 5.31 -43.88 -8.14
N GLU A 130 4.00 -43.67 -8.20
CA GLU A 130 3.41 -42.45 -8.75
C GLU A 130 3.83 -41.20 -7.95
N LYS A 131 3.80 -41.26 -6.62
CA LYS A 131 4.21 -40.15 -5.75
C LYS A 131 5.69 -39.79 -5.92
N LEU A 132 6.57 -40.78 -6.06
CA LEU A 132 7.99 -40.55 -6.30
C LEU A 132 8.23 -39.91 -7.67
N GLN A 133 7.48 -40.32 -8.70
CA GLN A 133 7.57 -39.73 -10.04
C GLN A 133 7.12 -38.27 -10.07
N GLN A 134 6.02 -37.93 -9.38
CA GLN A 134 5.56 -36.54 -9.26
C GLN A 134 6.59 -35.65 -8.55
N LEU A 135 7.23 -36.19 -7.50
CA LEU A 135 8.27 -35.47 -6.76
C LEU A 135 9.52 -35.20 -7.63
N GLN A 136 9.91 -36.17 -8.46
CA GLN A 136 11.01 -36.01 -9.42
C GLN A 136 10.68 -34.93 -10.46
N SER A 137 9.47 -34.96 -11.03
CA SER A 137 9.05 -33.96 -12.02
C SER A 137 9.07 -32.53 -11.45
N ALA A 138 8.72 -32.34 -10.18
CA ALA A 138 8.81 -31.04 -9.51
C ALA A 138 10.26 -30.54 -9.36
N LEU A 139 11.22 -31.44 -9.13
CA LEU A 139 12.65 -31.13 -9.10
C LEU A 139 13.15 -30.74 -10.49
N ASP A 140 12.78 -31.51 -11.52
CA ASP A 140 13.19 -31.26 -12.91
C ASP A 140 12.64 -29.91 -13.43
N MET A 141 11.45 -29.50 -12.95
CA MET A 141 10.87 -28.17 -13.23
C MET A 141 11.49 -27.02 -12.43
N GLY A 142 12.39 -27.30 -11.49
CA GLY A 142 12.98 -26.29 -10.60
C GLY A 142 11.99 -25.68 -9.60
N LEU A 143 10.88 -26.38 -9.31
CA LEU A 143 9.87 -25.92 -8.35
C LEU A 143 10.27 -26.18 -6.89
N ILE A 144 11.15 -27.17 -6.67
CA ILE A 144 11.71 -27.54 -5.38
C ILE A 144 13.23 -27.66 -5.48
N THR A 145 13.92 -27.48 -4.36
CA THR A 145 15.37 -27.68 -4.30
C THR A 145 15.72 -29.17 -4.10
N GLN A 146 16.97 -29.52 -4.39
CA GLN A 146 17.49 -30.87 -4.16
C GLN A 146 17.29 -31.32 -2.69
N GLU A 147 17.53 -30.43 -1.73
CA GLU A 147 17.36 -30.70 -0.30
C GLU A 147 15.89 -30.99 0.06
N GLU A 148 14.95 -30.24 -0.52
CA GLU A 148 13.52 -30.45 -0.30
C GLU A 148 13.03 -31.77 -0.90
N TYR A 149 13.55 -32.13 -2.08
CA TYR A 149 13.31 -33.41 -2.72
C TYR A 149 13.73 -34.57 -1.81
N GLU A 150 14.96 -34.56 -1.31
CA GLU A 150 15.48 -35.64 -0.46
C GLU A 150 14.73 -35.78 0.86
N ARG A 151 14.33 -34.66 1.47
CA ARG A 151 13.50 -34.66 2.68
C ARG A 151 12.14 -35.30 2.42
N LYS A 152 11.44 -34.91 1.36
CA LYS A 152 10.11 -35.43 1.01
C LYS A 152 10.16 -36.89 0.55
N ARG A 153 11.22 -37.28 -0.17
CA ARG A 153 11.44 -38.67 -0.60
C ARG A 153 11.54 -39.60 0.60
N ARG A 154 12.28 -39.21 1.64
CA ARG A 154 12.36 -39.97 2.90
C ARG A 154 11.02 -40.07 3.61
N GLU A 155 10.29 -38.95 3.73
CA GLU A 155 8.96 -38.92 4.36
C GLU A 155 7.97 -39.85 3.65
N ILE A 156 8.02 -39.94 2.31
CA ILE A 156 7.20 -40.87 1.54
C ILE A 156 7.59 -42.32 1.83
N ILE A 157 8.88 -42.65 1.80
CA ILE A 157 9.37 -44.01 2.05
C ILE A 157 9.07 -44.46 3.49
N ASP A 158 9.24 -43.58 4.48
CA ASP A 158 8.99 -43.89 5.89
C ASP A 158 7.48 -44.08 6.20
N SER A 159 6.62 -43.61 5.29
CA SER A 159 5.15 -43.69 5.43
C SER A 159 4.51 -44.92 4.79
N PHE A 160 5.30 -45.79 4.14
CA PHE A 160 4.90 -47.06 3.51
C PHE A 160 5.63 -48.23 4.17
#